data_AF-A0A5C8G0D4-F1
#
_entry.id   AF-A0A5C8G0D4-F1
#
_cell.length_a   1.000
_cell.length_b   1.000
_cell.length_c   1.000
_cell.angle_alpha   90.00
_cell.angle_beta   90.00
_cell.angle_gamma   90.00
#
_symmetry.space_group_name_H-M   'P 1'
#
loop_
_entity.id
_entity.type
_entity.pdbx_description
1 polymer ?
#
loop_
_entity_poly.entity_id
_entity_poly.type
_entity_poly.pdbx_seq_one_letter_code
_entity_poly.pdbx_strand_id
1 'polypeptide(L)'
;MGIISDIGETFMEAAINGIEWVSDIFEDCFNGGRTSLGQTSTASAKKVSKAGAYDPETATIEETKAITKILNDIKEEYKTKLKQYEEKSIELSKEIKNKIVDMIETELNQKSNYDPSINPFLQSEELEKEINKKFESLNINVADIETKFSDTITNFKRTFSSEILDHIAIGDTKCAEILKLENKKERRDKIKNYFDELVDNALNNFCFNIDEISKNSLNSIKENVNKIMKNNEESIKNIKKEIEENIKLSESEIEAKRKDYERKEEIINNLLETIKL
;
A
#
# COMPACT_ATOMS: atom_id res chain seq x y z
N MET A 1 -19.13 -28.24 0.68
CA MET A 1 -18.80 -26.95 1.32
C MET A 1 -17.31 -26.62 1.24
N GLY A 2 -16.38 -27.58 1.09
CA GLY A 2 -14.98 -27.32 1.50
C GLY A 2 -13.91 -27.40 0.42
N ILE A 3 -13.88 -26.45 -0.52
CA ILE A 3 -12.64 -26.09 -1.28
C ILE A 3 -12.68 -24.59 -1.62
N ILE A 4 -13.80 -24.08 -2.14
CA ILE A 4 -13.95 -22.66 -2.53
C ILE A 4 -14.17 -21.75 -1.32
N SER A 5 -14.88 -22.23 -0.29
CA SER A 5 -14.97 -21.56 1.01
C SER A 5 -13.57 -21.37 1.59
N ASP A 6 -12.77 -22.43 1.58
CA ASP A 6 -11.44 -22.47 2.16
C ASP A 6 -10.44 -21.57 1.41
N ILE A 7 -10.48 -21.52 0.07
CA ILE A 7 -9.62 -20.61 -0.72
C ILE A 7 -9.98 -19.15 -0.47
N GLY A 8 -11.28 -18.82 -0.44
CA GLY A 8 -11.75 -17.46 -0.19
C GLY A 8 -11.50 -16.99 1.25
N GLU A 9 -11.65 -17.87 2.24
CA GLU A 9 -11.30 -17.59 3.64
C GLU A 9 -9.79 -17.41 3.81
N THR A 10 -8.97 -18.29 3.22
CA THR A 10 -7.49 -18.18 3.28
C THR A 10 -7.00 -16.87 2.67
N PHE A 11 -7.58 -16.45 1.54
CA PHE A 11 -7.27 -15.16 0.91
C PHE A 11 -7.67 -13.97 1.79
N MET A 12 -8.87 -14.03 2.38
CA MET A 12 -9.38 -12.96 3.24
C MET A 12 -8.55 -12.83 4.52
N GLU A 13 -8.08 -13.94 5.09
CA GLU A 13 -7.13 -13.95 6.20
C GLU A 13 -5.78 -13.38 5.77
N ALA A 14 -5.24 -13.75 4.60
CA ALA A 14 -4.00 -13.19 4.06
C ALA A 14 -4.09 -11.67 3.86
N ALA A 15 -5.21 -11.17 3.34
CA ALA A 15 -5.45 -9.74 3.16
C ALA A 15 -5.58 -8.99 4.51
N ILE A 16 -6.26 -9.56 5.51
CA ILE A 16 -6.38 -8.96 6.85
C ILE A 16 -5.02 -8.95 7.55
N ASN A 17 -4.30 -10.07 7.55
CA ASN A 17 -2.96 -10.18 8.10
C ASN A 17 -1.99 -9.21 7.39
N GLY A 18 -2.16 -8.99 6.09
CA GLY A 18 -1.40 -8.01 5.32
C GLY A 18 -1.63 -6.57 5.79
N ILE A 19 -2.88 -6.19 6.14
CA ILE A 19 -3.21 -4.86 6.69
C ILE A 19 -2.53 -4.67 8.06
N GLU A 20 -2.63 -5.64 8.95
CA GLU A 20 -2.02 -5.58 10.29
C GLU A 20 -0.49 -5.52 10.18
N TRP A 21 0.10 -6.36 9.34
CA TRP A 21 1.54 -6.37 9.09
C TRP A 21 2.07 -5.03 8.54
N VAL A 22 1.33 -4.40 7.61
CA VAL A 22 1.68 -3.06 7.10
C VAL A 22 1.69 -2.04 8.24
N SER A 23 0.65 -2.04 9.08
CA SER A 23 0.51 -1.11 10.21
C SER A 23 1.67 -1.26 11.20
N ASP A 24 1.98 -2.49 11.60
CA ASP A 24 3.00 -2.80 12.61
C ASP A 24 4.40 -2.37 12.17
N ILE A 25 4.79 -2.67 10.92
CA ILE A 25 6.14 -2.31 10.45
C ILE A 25 6.29 -0.82 10.21
N PHE A 26 5.21 -0.14 9.79
CA PHE A 26 5.23 1.32 9.76
C PHE A 26 5.43 1.89 11.16
N GLU A 27 4.71 1.40 12.15
CA GLU A 27 4.85 1.89 13.51
C GLU A 27 6.29 1.71 14.03
N ASP A 28 6.89 0.54 13.84
CA ASP A 28 8.26 0.23 14.28
C ASP A 28 9.32 1.09 13.57
N CYS A 29 9.27 1.18 12.24
CA CYS A 29 10.25 1.93 11.45
C CYS A 29 10.25 3.42 11.83
N PHE A 30 9.05 4.00 11.97
CA PHE A 30 8.89 5.42 12.22
C PHE A 30 9.08 5.79 13.68
N ASN A 31 8.75 4.91 14.63
CA ASN A 31 9.10 5.10 16.03
C ASN A 31 10.63 5.10 16.24
N GLY A 32 11.35 4.23 15.52
CA GLY A 32 12.81 4.27 15.44
C GLY A 32 13.34 5.59 14.85
N GLY A 33 12.70 6.08 13.79
CA GLY A 33 12.96 7.38 13.16
C GLY A 33 12.81 8.55 14.12
N ARG A 34 11.62 8.68 14.73
CA ARG A 34 11.29 9.70 15.72
C ARG A 34 12.27 9.73 16.87
N THR A 35 12.62 8.56 17.40
CA THR A 35 13.54 8.47 18.54
C THR A 35 14.94 9.01 18.17
N SER A 36 15.49 8.57 17.04
CA SER A 36 16.84 8.98 16.61
C SER A 36 16.90 10.45 16.18
N LEU A 37 15.88 10.94 15.48
CA LEU A 37 15.78 12.33 15.07
C LEU A 37 15.48 13.25 16.27
N GLY A 38 14.67 12.81 17.23
CA GLY A 38 14.43 13.54 18.48
C GLY A 38 15.67 13.66 19.38
N GLN A 39 16.58 12.69 19.33
CA GLN A 39 17.91 12.84 19.92
C GLN A 39 18.73 13.95 19.23
N THR A 40 18.62 14.06 17.90
CA THR A 40 19.21 15.17 17.14
C THR A 40 18.59 16.50 17.57
N SER A 41 17.26 16.62 17.59
CA SER A 41 16.56 17.81 18.09
C SER A 41 17.06 18.24 19.47
N THR A 42 17.22 17.27 20.38
CA THR A 42 17.71 17.51 21.73
C THR A 42 19.14 18.04 21.75
N ALA A 43 20.02 17.49 20.92
CA ALA A 43 21.41 17.96 20.78
C ALA A 43 21.47 19.36 20.15
N SER A 44 20.72 19.58 19.07
CA SER A 44 20.60 20.87 18.38
C SER A 44 20.07 21.96 19.30
N ALA A 45 19.04 21.65 20.09
CA ALA A 45 18.47 22.57 21.06
C ALA A 45 19.47 23.01 22.12
N LYS A 46 20.30 22.07 22.61
CA LYS A 46 21.38 22.40 23.54
C LYS A 46 22.39 23.35 22.90
N LYS A 47 22.74 23.18 21.63
CA LYS A 47 23.65 24.10 20.90
C LYS A 47 23.07 25.50 20.77
N VAL A 48 21.84 25.62 20.26
CA VAL A 48 21.14 26.90 20.11
C VAL A 48 21.00 27.63 21.46
N SER A 49 20.64 26.90 22.53
CA SER A 49 20.49 27.52 23.85
C SER A 49 21.78 28.15 24.40
N LYS A 50 22.96 27.66 23.98
CA LYS A 50 24.26 28.19 24.44
C LYS A 50 24.67 29.49 23.73
N ALA A 51 24.07 29.80 22.58
CA ALA A 51 24.45 30.93 21.73
C ALA A 51 23.99 32.30 22.24
N GLY A 52 23.17 32.35 23.31
CA GLY A 52 22.48 33.57 23.72
C GLY A 52 21.17 33.77 22.96
N ALA A 53 20.41 34.80 23.31
CA ALA A 53 19.27 35.23 22.51
C ALA A 53 19.77 35.89 21.22
N TYR A 54 18.99 35.79 20.16
CA TYR A 54 19.28 36.40 18.87
C TYR A 54 18.02 37.07 18.34
N ASP A 55 18.10 38.39 18.16
CA ASP A 55 17.05 39.17 17.50
C ASP A 55 17.57 39.68 16.15
N PRO A 56 17.02 39.21 15.02
CA PRO A 56 17.47 39.65 13.70
C PRO A 56 17.30 41.16 13.45
N GLU A 57 16.46 41.86 14.21
CA GLU A 57 16.25 43.31 14.07
C GLU A 57 17.34 44.15 14.72
N THR A 58 17.99 43.63 15.77
CA THR A 58 18.98 44.37 16.57
C THR A 58 20.36 43.72 16.62
N ALA A 59 20.50 42.49 16.13
CA ALA A 59 21.74 41.75 16.18
C ALA A 59 22.85 42.38 15.34
N THR A 60 24.08 42.26 15.84
CA THR A 60 25.29 42.57 15.10
C THR A 60 25.53 41.58 13.95
N ILE A 61 26.43 41.95 13.04
CA ILE A 61 26.87 41.08 11.95
C ILE A 61 27.55 39.82 12.51
N GLU A 62 28.32 39.97 13.57
CA GLU A 62 29.04 38.89 14.26
C GLU A 62 28.08 37.90 14.91
N GLU A 63 27.05 38.38 15.61
CA GLU A 63 25.99 37.54 16.20
C GLU A 63 25.21 36.79 15.12
N THR A 64 24.87 37.48 14.02
CA THR A 64 24.19 36.87 12.87
C THR A 64 25.03 35.77 12.23
N LYS A 65 26.34 35.99 12.05
CA LYS A 65 27.27 34.96 11.55
C LYS A 65 27.37 33.78 12.50
N ALA A 66 27.44 34.04 13.82
CA ALA A 66 27.56 33.00 14.82
C ALA A 66 26.33 32.09 14.85
N ILE A 67 25.12 32.66 14.88
CA ILE A 67 23.89 31.85 14.90
C ILE A 67 23.67 31.11 13.57
N THR A 68 23.98 31.75 12.44
CA THR A 68 23.90 31.11 11.11
C THR A 68 24.82 29.89 11.03
N LYS A 69 26.04 30.00 11.58
CA LYS A 69 26.97 28.87 11.65
C LYS A 69 26.40 27.73 12.49
N ILE A 70 25.83 28.03 13.66
CA ILE A 70 25.21 27.01 14.52
C ILE A 70 24.06 26.28 13.81
N LEU A 71 23.19 27.02 13.12
CA LEU A 71 22.09 26.43 12.37
C LEU A 71 22.58 25.57 11.21
N ASN A 72 23.61 26.00 10.48
CA ASN A 72 24.23 25.20 9.42
C ASN A 72 24.87 23.91 9.95
N ASP A 73 25.59 23.99 11.08
CA ASP A 73 26.16 22.80 11.73
C ASP A 73 25.05 21.81 12.14
N ILE A 74 23.90 22.32 12.59
CA ILE A 74 22.71 21.50 12.88
C ILE A 74 22.15 20.87 11.60
N LYS A 75 22.04 21.61 10.50
CA LYS A 75 21.57 21.05 9.21
C LYS A 75 22.45 19.89 8.76
N GLU A 76 23.77 20.01 8.86
CA GLU A 76 24.69 18.92 8.50
C GLU A 76 24.49 17.66 9.36
N GLU A 77 24.23 17.83 10.66
CA GLU A 77 23.91 16.70 11.55
C GLU A 77 22.60 16.00 11.18
N TYR A 78 21.60 16.77 10.74
CA TYR A 78 20.35 16.23 10.25
C TYR A 78 20.51 15.49 8.92
N LYS A 79 21.23 16.05 7.94
CA LYS A 79 21.34 15.50 6.58
C LYS A 79 21.63 14.00 6.54
N THR A 80 22.61 13.55 7.33
CA THR A 80 23.01 12.13 7.32
C THR A 80 21.90 11.23 7.85
N LYS A 81 21.25 11.62 8.96
CA LYS A 81 20.16 10.85 9.56
C LYS A 81 18.90 10.88 8.70
N LEU A 82 18.55 12.05 8.15
CA LEU A 82 17.41 12.20 7.26
C LEU A 82 17.56 11.29 6.04
N LYS A 83 18.74 11.27 5.41
CA LYS A 83 19.01 10.36 4.29
C LYS A 83 18.84 8.88 4.66
N GLN A 84 19.35 8.47 5.83
CA GLN A 84 19.20 7.09 6.30
C GLN A 84 17.73 6.70 6.50
N TYR A 85 16.92 7.58 7.07
CA TYR A 85 15.49 7.30 7.27
C TYR A 85 14.70 7.41 5.97
N GLU A 86 15.06 8.32 5.07
CA GLU A 86 14.52 8.38 3.73
C GLU A 86 14.68 7.03 3.00
N GLU A 87 15.91 6.50 2.98
CA GLU A 87 16.24 5.22 2.34
C GLU A 87 15.44 4.06 2.94
N LYS A 88 15.39 3.96 4.28
CA LYS A 88 14.63 2.92 4.99
C LYS A 88 13.13 2.99 4.73
N SER A 89 12.55 4.19 4.79
CA SER A 89 11.12 4.41 4.53
C SER A 89 10.75 4.07 3.09
N ILE A 90 11.62 4.36 2.12
CA ILE A 90 11.44 3.99 0.72
C ILE A 90 11.53 2.47 0.53
N GLU A 91 12.52 1.82 1.15
CA GLU A 91 12.70 0.36 1.08
C GLU A 91 11.45 -0.36 1.62
N LEU A 92 10.98 0.05 2.80
CA LEU A 92 9.76 -0.48 3.39
C LEU A 92 8.54 -0.30 2.47
N SER A 93 8.37 0.90 1.92
CA SER A 93 7.24 1.19 1.03
C SER A 93 7.25 0.32 -0.23
N LYS A 94 8.43 -0.02 -0.75
CA LYS A 94 8.58 -0.96 -1.87
C LYS A 94 8.25 -2.39 -1.47
N GLU A 95 8.65 -2.83 -0.28
CA GLU A 95 8.29 -4.15 0.22
C GLU A 95 6.77 -4.30 0.34
N ILE A 96 6.10 -3.27 0.87
CA ILE A 96 4.64 -3.25 1.02
C ILE A 96 3.96 -3.28 -0.35
N LYS A 97 4.39 -2.41 -1.26
CA LYS A 97 3.90 -2.43 -2.65
C LYS A 97 4.02 -3.83 -3.26
N ASN A 98 5.21 -4.44 -3.17
CA ASN A 98 5.47 -5.75 -3.75
C ASN A 98 4.58 -6.81 -3.15
N LYS A 99 4.38 -6.84 -1.82
CA LYS A 99 3.45 -7.80 -1.20
C LYS A 99 2.01 -7.64 -1.68
N ILE A 100 1.53 -6.41 -1.81
CA ILE A 100 0.19 -6.14 -2.35
C ILE A 100 0.09 -6.64 -3.80
N VAL A 101 1.10 -6.37 -4.63
CA VAL A 101 1.13 -6.86 -6.02
C VAL A 101 1.22 -8.39 -6.07
N ASP A 102 2.09 -9.00 -5.28
CA ASP A 102 2.27 -10.46 -5.23
C ASP A 102 0.99 -11.18 -4.79
N MET A 103 0.22 -10.61 -3.85
CA MET A 103 -1.10 -11.10 -3.48
C MET A 103 -2.06 -11.08 -4.68
N ILE A 104 -2.07 -9.98 -5.44
CA ILE A 104 -2.90 -9.87 -6.65
C ILE A 104 -2.44 -10.86 -7.73
N GLU A 105 -1.13 -11.05 -7.93
CA GLU A 105 -0.63 -11.93 -8.99
C GLU A 105 -0.72 -13.41 -8.64
N THR A 106 -0.40 -13.79 -7.41
CA THR A 106 -0.23 -15.20 -6.99
C THR A 106 -1.56 -15.83 -6.58
N GLU A 107 -2.40 -15.08 -5.87
CA GLU A 107 -3.62 -15.64 -5.28
C GLU A 107 -4.83 -15.42 -6.19
N LEU A 108 -4.75 -14.47 -7.14
CA LEU A 108 -5.87 -14.12 -8.00
C LEU A 108 -5.68 -14.41 -9.49
N ASN A 109 -4.45 -14.47 -10.01
CA ASN A 109 -4.15 -14.69 -11.44
C ASN A 109 -3.55 -16.09 -11.75
N GLN A 110 -3.91 -17.13 -10.99
CA GLN A 110 -3.36 -18.48 -11.21
C GLN A 110 -3.62 -18.99 -12.65
N LYS A 111 -2.57 -19.06 -13.48
CA LYS A 111 -2.61 -19.65 -14.82
C LYS A 111 -2.91 -21.14 -14.73
N SER A 112 -4.02 -21.56 -15.36
CA SER A 112 -4.40 -22.98 -15.50
C SER A 112 -3.41 -23.77 -16.38
N ASN A 113 -2.86 -24.85 -15.85
CA ASN A 113 -2.14 -25.90 -16.60
C ASN A 113 -3.14 -26.94 -17.16
N TYR A 114 -3.89 -26.61 -18.22
CA TYR A 114 -4.87 -27.54 -18.84
C TYR A 114 -4.30 -28.25 -20.07
N ASP A 115 -4.43 -29.57 -20.11
CA ASP A 115 -4.15 -30.43 -21.26
C ASP A 115 -5.48 -31.06 -21.76
N PRO A 116 -5.95 -30.74 -22.98
CA PRO A 116 -7.24 -31.17 -23.54
C PRO A 116 -7.33 -32.66 -23.93
N SER A 117 -6.31 -33.47 -23.65
CA SER A 117 -6.29 -34.88 -24.05
C SER A 117 -6.94 -35.87 -23.05
N ILE A 118 -7.47 -35.40 -21.90
CA ILE A 118 -8.00 -36.25 -20.82
C ILE A 118 -9.55 -36.27 -20.79
N ASN A 119 -10.11 -37.48 -20.60
CA ASN A 119 -11.49 -37.92 -20.81
C ASN A 119 -12.63 -37.07 -20.16
N PRO A 120 -13.73 -36.78 -20.89
CA PRO A 120 -14.87 -35.95 -20.45
C PRO A 120 -15.77 -36.52 -19.33
N PHE A 121 -15.55 -37.73 -18.81
CA PHE A 121 -16.33 -38.24 -17.65
C PHE A 121 -15.68 -37.97 -16.29
N LEU A 122 -14.46 -37.40 -16.26
CA LEU A 122 -13.73 -36.99 -15.03
C LEU A 122 -13.99 -35.51 -14.66
N GLN A 123 -15.09 -34.93 -15.16
CA GLN A 123 -15.47 -33.50 -15.17
C GLN A 123 -15.68 -32.78 -13.82
N SER A 124 -15.25 -33.32 -12.67
CA SER A 124 -15.22 -32.51 -11.44
C SER A 124 -14.14 -31.41 -11.50
N GLU A 125 -13.01 -31.71 -12.14
CA GLU A 125 -11.83 -30.84 -12.18
C GLU A 125 -11.95 -29.72 -13.24
N GLU A 126 -12.77 -29.93 -14.27
CA GLU A 126 -13.03 -28.96 -15.35
C GLU A 126 -14.12 -27.94 -14.96
N LEU A 127 -15.10 -28.39 -14.15
CA LEU A 127 -16.01 -27.53 -13.42
C LEU A 127 -15.26 -26.68 -12.36
N GLU A 128 -14.28 -27.28 -11.66
CA GLU A 128 -13.33 -26.53 -10.80
C GLU A 128 -12.52 -25.51 -11.61
N LYS A 129 -12.11 -25.82 -12.85
CA LYS A 129 -11.43 -24.87 -13.74
C LYS A 129 -12.34 -23.76 -14.30
N GLU A 130 -13.63 -24.00 -14.54
CA GLU A 130 -14.59 -22.94 -14.88
C GLU A 130 -14.86 -22.00 -13.71
N ILE A 131 -14.94 -22.56 -12.49
CA ILE A 131 -15.01 -21.80 -11.24
C ILE A 131 -13.74 -20.97 -11.01
N ASN A 132 -12.56 -21.50 -11.38
CA ASN A 132 -11.28 -20.81 -11.30
C ASN A 132 -11.03 -19.80 -12.46
N LYS A 133 -11.62 -20.00 -13.65
CA LYS A 133 -11.58 -19.04 -14.77
C LYS A 133 -12.37 -17.75 -14.48
N LYS A 134 -13.40 -17.80 -13.62
CA LYS A 134 -14.24 -16.64 -13.30
C LYS A 134 -13.58 -15.57 -12.42
N PHE A 135 -12.30 -15.72 -12.07
CA PHE A 135 -11.51 -14.65 -11.45
C PHE A 135 -10.95 -13.62 -12.47
N GLU A 136 -11.14 -13.84 -13.79
CA GLU A 136 -10.66 -12.99 -14.91
C GLU A 136 -11.16 -11.52 -14.94
N SER A 137 -11.84 -11.00 -13.93
CA SER A 137 -12.13 -9.55 -13.86
C SER A 137 -12.17 -9.01 -12.45
N LEU A 138 -11.20 -9.36 -11.63
CA LEU A 138 -10.82 -8.46 -10.55
C LEU A 138 -10.38 -7.17 -11.24
N ASN A 139 -11.27 -6.18 -11.27
CA ASN A 139 -11.00 -4.87 -11.86
C ASN A 139 -10.05 -4.06 -10.95
N ILE A 140 -9.01 -4.73 -10.46
CA ILE A 140 -7.97 -4.20 -9.61
C ILE A 140 -6.86 -3.75 -10.55
N ASN A 141 -6.75 -2.44 -10.72
CA ASN A 141 -5.75 -1.86 -11.58
C ASN A 141 -4.39 -1.87 -10.87
N VAL A 142 -3.62 -2.95 -11.03
CA VAL A 142 -2.26 -3.08 -10.46
C VAL A 142 -1.38 -1.90 -10.88
N ALA A 143 -1.47 -1.47 -12.14
CA ALA A 143 -0.69 -0.34 -12.63
C ALA A 143 -1.03 0.97 -11.91
N ASP A 144 -2.29 1.19 -11.52
CA ASP A 144 -2.70 2.34 -10.71
C ASP A 144 -2.12 2.27 -9.28
N ILE A 145 -2.14 1.09 -8.66
CA ILE A 145 -1.52 0.87 -7.34
C ILE A 145 -0.03 1.17 -7.40
N GLU A 146 0.68 0.60 -8.38
CA GLU A 146 2.11 0.82 -8.57
C GLU A 146 2.45 2.29 -8.83
N THR A 147 1.63 2.97 -9.63
CA THR A 147 1.78 4.40 -9.91
C THR A 147 1.63 5.22 -8.63
N LYS A 148 0.59 4.99 -7.83
CA LYS A 148 0.35 5.70 -6.56
C LYS A 148 1.50 5.52 -5.55
N PHE A 149 2.02 4.31 -5.41
CA PHE A 149 3.20 4.06 -4.58
C PHE A 149 4.43 4.80 -5.11
N SER A 150 4.68 4.72 -6.42
CA SER A 150 5.83 5.35 -7.06
C SER A 150 5.81 6.87 -6.94
N ASP A 151 4.65 7.50 -7.14
CA ASP A 151 4.46 8.94 -6.99
C ASP A 151 4.65 9.39 -5.54
N THR A 152 4.11 8.64 -4.58
CA THR A 152 4.26 8.93 -3.15
C THR A 152 5.72 8.82 -2.71
N ILE A 153 6.42 7.76 -3.11
CA ILE A 153 7.85 7.55 -2.86
C ILE A 153 8.68 8.67 -3.49
N THR A 154 8.38 9.05 -4.73
CA THR A 154 9.11 10.10 -5.45
C THR A 154 8.91 11.47 -4.80
N ASN A 155 7.68 11.78 -4.40
CA ASN A 155 7.37 13.01 -3.68
C ASN A 155 8.09 13.06 -2.33
N PHE A 156 8.05 11.99 -1.55
CA PHE A 156 8.76 11.90 -0.28
C PHE A 156 10.27 12.12 -0.44
N LYS A 157 10.90 11.42 -1.37
CA LYS A 157 12.33 11.60 -1.70
C LYS A 157 12.68 13.04 -2.06
N ARG A 158 11.76 13.76 -2.72
CA ARG A 158 11.97 15.15 -3.14
C ARG A 158 11.81 16.15 -2.00
N THR A 159 10.98 15.84 -0.99
CA THR A 159 10.47 16.82 -0.03
C THR A 159 10.90 16.57 1.42
N PHE A 160 11.10 15.31 1.82
CA PHE A 160 11.32 14.94 3.22
C PHE A 160 12.45 15.73 3.89
N SER A 161 13.61 15.77 3.25
CA SER A 161 14.76 16.49 3.80
C SER A 161 14.53 18.01 3.80
N SER A 162 13.94 18.58 2.75
CA SER A 162 13.75 20.04 2.65
C SER A 162 12.67 20.55 3.61
N GLU A 163 11.60 19.77 3.84
CA GLU A 163 10.54 20.07 4.84
C GLU A 163 11.07 20.21 6.27
N ILE A 164 12.30 19.77 6.52
CA ILE A 164 12.96 19.91 7.82
C ILE A 164 14.11 20.93 7.70
N LEU A 165 15.02 20.73 6.75
CA LEU A 165 16.26 21.50 6.66
C LEU A 165 16.03 22.97 6.28
N ASP A 166 15.02 23.28 5.48
CA ASP A 166 14.78 24.67 5.04
C ASP A 166 14.27 25.53 6.20
N HIS A 167 13.56 24.93 7.15
CA HIS A 167 13.03 25.57 8.34
C HIS A 167 14.07 25.78 9.46
N ILE A 168 15.23 25.13 9.39
CA ILE A 168 16.35 25.35 10.33
C ILE A 168 17.16 26.58 9.90
N ALA A 169 16.53 27.76 9.85
CA ALA A 169 17.16 28.97 9.34
C ALA A 169 16.73 30.22 10.12
N ILE A 170 17.57 31.25 10.14
CA ILE A 170 17.19 32.56 10.71
C ILE A 170 16.08 33.25 9.89
N GLY A 171 15.90 32.88 8.63
CA GLY A 171 14.82 33.39 7.78
C GLY A 171 13.48 32.69 7.99
N ASP A 172 13.46 31.57 8.71
CA ASP A 172 12.22 30.90 9.09
C ASP A 172 11.57 31.63 10.27
N THR A 173 10.30 32.04 10.12
CA THR A 173 9.62 32.89 11.10
C THR A 173 9.53 32.24 12.47
N LYS A 174 9.13 30.96 12.55
CA LYS A 174 9.01 30.26 13.83
C LYS A 174 10.38 30.09 14.49
N CYS A 175 11.40 29.73 13.72
CA CYS A 175 12.78 29.60 14.19
C CYS A 175 13.28 30.94 14.75
N ALA A 176 13.13 32.04 14.00
CA ALA A 176 13.54 33.38 14.40
C ALA A 176 12.87 33.84 15.70
N GLU A 177 11.56 33.63 15.84
CA GLU A 177 10.83 33.97 17.06
C GLU A 177 11.32 33.18 18.29
N ILE A 178 11.68 31.91 18.12
CA ILE A 178 12.26 31.11 19.20
C ILE A 178 13.66 31.63 19.58
N LEU A 179 14.47 32.04 18.60
CA LEU A 179 15.82 32.55 18.82
C LEU A 179 15.85 33.84 19.66
N LYS A 180 14.82 34.69 19.55
CA LYS A 180 14.66 35.93 20.33
C LYS A 180 14.50 35.71 21.84
N LEU A 181 14.07 34.53 22.27
CA LEU A 181 13.73 34.28 23.68
C LEU A 181 14.95 34.40 24.58
N GLU A 182 14.94 35.32 25.55
CA GLU A 182 16.04 35.51 26.51
C GLU A 182 16.26 34.30 27.42
N ASN A 183 15.17 33.68 27.87
CA ASN A 183 15.23 32.55 28.77
C ASN A 183 15.84 31.32 28.08
N LYS A 184 17.08 30.99 28.47
CA LYS A 184 17.84 29.85 27.92
C LYS A 184 17.08 28.52 27.97
N LYS A 185 16.35 28.24 29.05
CA LYS A 185 15.61 26.98 29.21
C LYS A 185 14.42 26.96 28.27
N GLU A 186 13.64 28.04 28.23
CA GLU A 186 12.50 28.17 27.33
C GLU A 186 12.91 28.08 25.86
N ARG A 187 13.97 28.79 25.46
CA ARG A 187 14.54 28.74 24.10
C ARG A 187 14.93 27.32 23.70
N ARG A 188 15.60 26.60 24.60
CA ARG A 188 15.99 25.19 24.38
C ARG A 188 14.77 24.30 24.20
N ASP A 189 13.77 24.44 25.06
CA ASP A 189 12.62 23.54 25.04
C ASP A 189 11.74 23.84 23.80
N LYS A 190 11.56 25.12 23.42
CA LYS A 190 10.83 25.48 22.18
C LYS A 190 11.55 25.08 20.90
N ILE A 191 12.87 25.25 20.80
CA ILE A 191 13.59 24.85 19.57
C ILE A 191 13.60 23.33 19.40
N LYS A 192 13.69 22.57 20.50
CA LYS A 192 13.55 21.11 20.46
C LYS A 192 12.16 20.73 19.93
N ASN A 193 11.10 21.28 20.54
CA ASN A 193 9.73 20.96 20.15
C ASN A 193 9.46 21.37 18.70
N TYR A 194 10.00 22.48 18.24
CA TYR A 194 9.85 22.91 16.85
C TYR A 194 10.51 21.93 15.88
N PHE A 195 11.74 21.48 16.15
CA PHE A 195 12.39 20.49 15.30
C PHE A 195 11.70 19.12 15.34
N ASP A 196 11.20 18.71 16.50
CA ASP A 196 10.39 17.49 16.62
C ASP A 196 9.09 17.61 15.81
N GLU A 197 8.41 18.78 15.84
CA GLU A 197 7.21 19.05 15.04
C GLU A 197 7.49 18.93 13.54
N LEU A 198 8.60 19.49 13.04
CA LEU A 198 9.00 19.37 11.63
C LEU A 198 9.21 17.90 11.23
N VAL A 199 9.93 17.14 12.05
CA VAL A 199 10.18 15.71 11.82
C VAL A 199 8.87 14.92 11.84
N ASP A 200 8.04 15.14 12.85
CA ASP A 200 6.77 14.42 13.00
C ASP A 200 5.82 14.71 11.85
N ASN A 201 5.72 15.96 11.39
CA ASN A 201 4.88 16.33 10.26
C ASN A 201 5.35 15.63 8.97
N ALA A 202 6.65 15.69 8.67
CA ALA A 202 7.20 15.10 7.46
C ALA A 202 7.03 13.57 7.43
N LEU A 203 7.27 12.90 8.57
CA LEU A 203 7.09 11.46 8.71
C LEU A 203 5.61 11.04 8.68
N ASN A 204 4.73 11.76 9.39
CA ASN A 204 3.29 11.45 9.44
C ASN A 204 2.63 11.59 8.07
N ASN A 205 2.96 12.65 7.32
CA ASN A 205 2.40 12.86 5.98
C ASN A 205 2.73 11.69 5.05
N PHE A 206 3.97 11.20 5.10
CA PHE A 206 4.36 10.05 4.30
C PHE A 206 3.69 8.75 4.74
N CYS A 207 3.69 8.46 6.05
CA CYS A 207 3.04 7.28 6.62
C CYS A 207 1.56 7.23 6.23
N PHE A 208 0.85 8.35 6.42
CA PHE A 208 -0.56 8.45 6.10
C PHE A 208 -0.83 8.12 4.62
N ASN A 209 -0.03 8.64 3.71
CA ASN A 209 -0.21 8.37 2.28
C ASN A 209 0.01 6.90 1.93
N ILE A 210 1.06 6.25 2.46
CA ILE A 210 1.30 4.83 2.17
C ILE A 210 0.24 3.94 2.84
N ASP A 211 -0.13 4.24 4.09
CA ASP A 211 -1.18 3.53 4.81
C ASP A 211 -2.53 3.60 4.08
N GLU A 212 -2.92 4.79 3.61
CA GLU A 212 -4.11 4.99 2.80
C GLU A 212 -4.06 4.21 1.47
N ILE A 213 -2.94 4.26 0.73
CA ILE A 213 -2.80 3.50 -0.51
C ILE A 213 -2.92 2.00 -0.23
N SER A 214 -2.27 1.52 0.83
CA SER A 214 -2.27 0.11 1.21
C SER A 214 -3.67 -0.36 1.60
N LYS A 215 -4.35 0.39 2.48
CA LYS A 215 -5.73 0.12 2.92
C LYS A 215 -6.71 0.13 1.75
N ASN A 216 -6.64 1.13 0.88
CA ASN A 216 -7.53 1.22 -0.28
C ASN A 216 -7.31 0.08 -1.27
N SER A 217 -6.04 -0.32 -1.49
CA SER A 217 -5.70 -1.46 -2.34
C SER A 217 -6.23 -2.78 -1.75
N LEU A 218 -5.98 -3.02 -0.46
CA LEU A 218 -6.40 -4.22 0.25
C LEU A 218 -7.94 -4.32 0.39
N ASN A 219 -8.62 -3.19 0.60
CA ASN A 219 -10.09 -3.13 0.58
C ASN A 219 -10.65 -3.44 -0.81
N SER A 220 -10.07 -2.86 -1.87
CA SER A 220 -10.49 -3.15 -3.25
C SER A 220 -10.31 -4.62 -3.60
N ILE A 221 -9.19 -5.21 -3.15
CA ILE A 221 -8.92 -6.64 -3.24
C ILE A 221 -10.02 -7.45 -2.54
N LYS A 222 -10.29 -7.14 -1.26
CA LYS A 222 -11.30 -7.80 -0.43
C LYS A 222 -12.69 -7.75 -1.04
N GLU A 223 -13.13 -6.59 -1.53
CA GLU A 223 -14.45 -6.43 -2.14
C GLU A 223 -14.61 -7.27 -3.40
N ASN A 224 -13.58 -7.26 -4.26
CA ASN A 224 -13.63 -8.01 -5.51
C ASN A 224 -13.61 -9.53 -5.27
N VAL A 225 -12.82 -10.02 -4.30
CA VAL A 225 -12.86 -11.44 -3.92
C VAL A 225 -14.21 -11.86 -3.35
N ASN A 226 -14.78 -11.06 -2.44
CA ASN A 226 -16.11 -11.33 -1.90
C ASN A 226 -17.19 -11.41 -3.00
N LYS A 227 -17.11 -10.55 -4.02
CA LYS A 227 -18.02 -10.58 -5.16
C LYS A 227 -17.89 -11.87 -5.95
N ILE A 228 -16.66 -12.34 -6.20
CA ILE A 228 -16.43 -13.58 -6.94
C ILE A 228 -16.91 -14.79 -6.14
N MET A 229 -16.62 -14.84 -4.84
CA MET A 229 -17.12 -15.92 -3.97
C MET A 229 -18.64 -16.04 -4.04
N LYS A 230 -19.36 -14.91 -3.92
CA LYS A 230 -20.83 -14.90 -4.03
C LYS A 230 -21.33 -15.40 -5.40
N ASN A 231 -20.72 -14.92 -6.48
CA ASN A 231 -21.08 -15.34 -7.84
C ASN A 231 -20.83 -16.85 -8.06
N ASN A 232 -19.74 -17.38 -7.49
CA ASN A 232 -19.40 -18.79 -7.59
C ASN A 232 -20.36 -19.65 -6.77
N GLU A 233 -20.69 -19.24 -5.54
CA GLU A 233 -21.71 -19.91 -4.73
C GLU A 233 -23.06 -20.00 -5.45
N GLU A 234 -23.51 -18.91 -6.07
CA GLU A 234 -24.77 -18.88 -6.82
C GLU A 234 -24.72 -19.78 -8.06
N SER A 235 -23.60 -19.76 -8.81
CA SER A 235 -23.39 -20.64 -9.96
C SER A 235 -23.47 -22.12 -9.55
N ILE A 236 -22.83 -22.50 -8.44
CA ILE A 236 -22.85 -23.88 -7.92
C ILE A 236 -24.25 -24.28 -7.44
N LYS A 237 -24.98 -23.38 -6.77
CA LYS A 237 -26.38 -23.64 -6.39
C LYS A 237 -27.25 -23.92 -7.61
N ASN A 238 -27.06 -23.17 -8.69
CA ASN A 238 -27.78 -23.38 -9.94
C ASN A 238 -27.41 -24.71 -10.61
N ILE A 239 -26.12 -25.06 -10.69
CA ILE A 239 -25.65 -26.36 -11.21
C ILE A 239 -26.25 -27.51 -10.39
N LYS A 240 -26.20 -27.41 -9.06
CA LYS A 240 -26.77 -28.44 -8.17
C LYS A 240 -28.27 -28.62 -8.42
N LYS A 241 -29.00 -27.52 -8.55
CA LYS A 241 -30.44 -27.54 -8.86
C LYS A 241 -30.70 -28.19 -10.22
N GLU A 242 -29.93 -27.85 -11.24
CA GLU A 242 -30.04 -28.45 -12.58
C GLU A 242 -29.77 -29.97 -12.55
N ILE A 243 -28.76 -30.43 -11.80
CA ILE A 243 -28.48 -31.85 -11.61
C ILE A 243 -29.68 -32.56 -10.94
N GLU A 244 -30.23 -31.97 -9.87
CA GLU A 244 -31.38 -32.52 -9.16
C GLU A 244 -32.66 -32.58 -10.03
N GLU A 245 -32.82 -31.65 -10.96
CA GLU A 245 -33.89 -31.67 -11.96
C GLU A 245 -33.63 -32.71 -13.06
N ASN A 246 -32.39 -32.81 -13.56
CA ASN A 246 -32.00 -33.73 -14.61
C ASN A 246 -32.13 -35.21 -14.21
N ILE A 247 -31.84 -35.55 -12.95
CA ILE A 247 -32.01 -36.91 -12.42
C ILE A 247 -33.48 -37.39 -12.51
N LYS A 248 -34.44 -36.46 -12.57
CA LYS A 248 -35.88 -36.77 -12.59
C LYS A 248 -36.45 -36.88 -14.02
N LEU A 249 -35.64 -36.60 -15.05
CA LEU A 249 -36.10 -36.61 -16.44
C LEU A 249 -36.30 -38.03 -16.98
N SER A 250 -37.29 -38.18 -17.86
CA SER A 250 -37.51 -39.38 -18.66
C SER A 250 -36.52 -39.48 -19.83
N GLU A 251 -36.34 -40.68 -20.41
CA GLU A 251 -35.49 -40.89 -21.60
C GLU A 251 -35.83 -39.94 -22.76
N SER A 252 -37.13 -39.66 -22.97
CA SER A 252 -37.57 -38.75 -24.04
C SER A 252 -37.15 -37.29 -23.81
N GLU A 253 -37.09 -36.86 -22.54
CA GLU A 253 -36.66 -35.51 -22.16
C GLU A 253 -35.13 -35.38 -22.19
N ILE A 254 -34.40 -36.46 -21.85
CA ILE A 254 -32.95 -36.53 -21.99
C ILE A 254 -32.53 -36.38 -23.46
N GLU A 255 -33.20 -37.10 -24.36
CA GLU A 255 -32.93 -37.03 -25.80
C GLU A 255 -33.25 -35.64 -26.39
N ALA A 256 -34.29 -34.97 -25.89
CA ALA A 256 -34.61 -33.60 -26.29
C ALA A 256 -33.53 -32.60 -25.83
N LYS A 257 -33.04 -32.72 -24.58
CA LYS A 257 -31.92 -31.90 -24.08
C LYS A 257 -30.65 -32.11 -24.88
N ARG A 258 -30.31 -33.36 -25.20
CA ARG A 258 -29.13 -33.70 -26.01
C ARG A 258 -29.13 -32.96 -27.36
N LYS A 259 -30.26 -32.98 -28.08
CA LYS A 259 -30.39 -32.27 -29.35
C LYS A 259 -30.26 -30.75 -29.23
N ASP A 260 -30.72 -30.17 -28.12
CA ASP A 260 -30.56 -28.74 -27.86
C ASP A 260 -29.08 -28.36 -27.62
N TYR A 261 -28.34 -29.19 -26.88
CA TYR A 261 -26.89 -29.00 -26.69
C TYR A 261 -26.11 -29.17 -28.00
N GLU A 262 -26.40 -30.20 -28.78
CA GLU A 262 -25.78 -30.41 -30.10
C GLU A 262 -25.99 -29.20 -31.03
N ARG A 263 -27.20 -28.61 -31.01
CA ARG A 263 -27.51 -27.39 -31.76
C ARG A 263 -26.74 -26.17 -31.26
N LYS A 264 -26.58 -26.00 -29.94
CA LYS A 264 -25.79 -24.90 -29.35
C LYS A 264 -24.31 -25.03 -29.69
N GLU A 265 -23.77 -26.24 -29.67
CA GLU A 265 -22.39 -26.53 -30.05
C GLU A 265 -22.12 -26.18 -31.52
N GLU A 266 -23.04 -26.54 -32.43
CA GLU A 266 -22.97 -26.18 -33.84
C GLU A 266 -22.92 -24.65 -34.05
N ILE A 267 -23.73 -23.89 -33.31
CA ILE A 267 -23.73 -22.42 -33.36
C ILE A 267 -22.38 -21.84 -32.87
N ILE A 268 -21.84 -22.38 -31.76
CA ILE A 268 -20.55 -21.93 -31.21
C ILE A 268 -19.41 -22.22 -32.19
N ASN A 269 -19.38 -23.43 -32.77
CA ASN A 269 -18.34 -23.81 -33.73
C ASN A 269 -18.38 -22.92 -34.99
N ASN A 270 -19.57 -22.61 -35.51
CA ASN A 270 -19.73 -21.68 -36.62
C ASN A 270 -19.24 -20.25 -36.28
N LEU A 271 -19.50 -19.78 -35.05
CA LEU A 271 -18.99 -18.48 -34.58
C LEU A 271 -17.45 -18.48 -34.47
N LEU A 272 -16.86 -19.55 -33.94
CA LEU A 272 -15.41 -19.71 -33.81
C LEU A 272 -14.71 -19.78 -35.18
N GLU A 273 -15.32 -20.40 -36.18
CA GLU A 273 -14.80 -20.38 -37.56
C GLU A 273 -14.87 -18.98 -38.18
N THR A 274 -15.94 -18.23 -37.90
CA THR A 274 -16.13 -16.87 -38.41
C THR A 274 -15.12 -15.87 -37.82
N ILE A 275 -14.67 -16.10 -36.57
CA ILE A 275 -13.69 -15.23 -35.87
C ILE A 275 -12.23 -15.55 -36.25
N LYS A 276 -11.97 -16.69 -36.93
CA LYS A 276 -10.62 -17.08 -37.40
C LYS A 276 -10.21 -16.43 -38.75
N LEU A 277 -11.00 -15.49 -39.27
CA LEU A 277 -10.69 -14.62 -40.42
C LEU A 277 -10.11 -13.28 -39.96
#